data_AF-A0A4U5NIN4-F1
#
_entry.id   AF-A0A4U5NIN4-F1
#
_cell.length_a   1.000
_cell.length_b   1.000
_cell.length_c   1.000
_cell.angle_alpha   90.00
_cell.angle_beta   90.00
_cell.angle_gamma   90.00
#
_symmetry.space_group_name_H-M   'P 1'
#
loop_
_entity.id
_entity.type
_entity.pdbx_description
1 polymer ?
#
loop_
_entity_poly.entity_id
_entity_poly.type
_entity_poly.pdbx_seq_one_letter_code
_entity_poly.pdbx_strand_id
1 'polypeptide(L)'
;MRPFILFVFIFAIFSTLQASDEVPVESYIRVRRSTPWHAESSVYSGKCGEASPKIDGKVAECNPNDPRKPCCSKEGICGHTDEFCSCKGCVDYRKKLM
;
A
#
# COMPACT_ATOMS: atom_id res chain seq x y z
N MET A 1 -54.80 -12.69 -2.17
CA MET A 1 -54.26 -11.87 -1.06
C MET A 1 -53.66 -12.83 -0.04
N ARG A 2 -52.36 -12.96 0.26
CA ARG A 2 -51.13 -12.21 -0.07
C ARG A 2 -49.90 -13.18 0.08
N PRO A 3 -49.48 -13.93 -0.96
CA PRO A 3 -48.18 -14.62 -0.95
C PRO A 3 -47.05 -13.79 -1.59
N PHE A 4 -47.40 -12.77 -2.39
CA PHE A 4 -46.43 -11.92 -3.09
C PHE A 4 -45.69 -10.93 -2.18
N ILE A 5 -46.31 -10.46 -1.10
CA ILE A 5 -45.71 -9.44 -0.23
C ILE A 5 -44.51 -10.01 0.55
N LEU A 6 -44.59 -11.27 1.02
CA LEU A 6 -43.52 -11.91 1.78
C LEU A 6 -42.24 -12.08 0.94
N PHE A 7 -42.38 -12.39 -0.36
CA PHE A 7 -41.25 -12.52 -1.28
C PHE A 7 -40.55 -11.17 -1.58
N VAL A 8 -41.32 -10.08 -1.68
CA VAL A 8 -40.77 -8.73 -1.88
C VAL A 8 -39.95 -8.28 -0.67
N PHE A 9 -40.40 -8.60 0.55
CA PHE A 9 -39.65 -8.30 1.75
C PHE A 9 -38.34 -9.11 1.84
N ILE A 10 -38.35 -10.41 1.51
CA ILE A 10 -37.13 -11.23 1.54
C ILE A 10 -36.08 -10.71 0.54
N PHE A 11 -36.49 -10.32 -0.67
CA PHE A 11 -35.57 -9.73 -1.66
C PHE A 11 -35.01 -8.37 -1.21
N ALA A 12 -35.84 -7.51 -0.59
CA ALA A 12 -35.39 -6.21 -0.09
C ALA A 12 -34.43 -6.33 1.11
N ILE A 13 -34.59 -7.35 1.95
CA ILE A 13 -33.66 -7.62 3.06
C ILE A 13 -32.32 -8.11 2.51
N PHE A 14 -32.32 -8.95 1.47
CA PHE A 14 -31.08 -9.40 0.82
C PHE A 14 -30.32 -8.26 0.14
N SER A 15 -31.03 -7.31 -0.50
CA SER A 15 -30.38 -6.17 -1.18
C SER A 15 -29.71 -5.16 -0.24
N THR A 16 -30.01 -5.18 1.06
CA THR A 16 -29.41 -4.25 2.04
C THR A 16 -28.29 -4.87 2.87
N LEU A 17 -28.05 -6.19 2.78
CA LEU A 17 -27.07 -6.90 3.61
C LEU A 17 -25.67 -7.03 2.96
N GLN A 18 -25.42 -6.40 1.81
CA GLN A 18 -24.13 -6.44 1.10
C GLN A 18 -23.40 -5.08 1.09
N ALA A 19 -23.58 -4.26 2.12
CA ALA A 19 -22.75 -3.09 2.36
C ALA A 19 -21.67 -3.44 3.40
N SER A 20 -20.72 -4.30 3.02
CA SER A 20 -19.54 -4.62 3.84
C SER A 20 -18.29 -4.43 3.00
N ASP A 21 -17.74 -3.21 3.06
CA ASP A 21 -16.33 -2.81 3.01
C ASP A 21 -15.32 -3.64 2.19
N GLU A 22 -15.67 -4.11 0.99
CA GLU A 22 -14.66 -4.58 0.03
C GLU A 22 -14.07 -3.38 -0.71
N VAL A 23 -12.96 -2.83 -0.20
CA VAL A 23 -12.13 -1.89 -0.99
C VAL A 23 -11.78 -2.61 -2.29
N PRO A 24 -12.25 -2.13 -3.47
CA PRO A 24 -12.07 -2.87 -4.71
C PRO A 24 -10.57 -2.99 -5.00
N VAL A 25 -10.09 -4.23 -5.22
CA VAL A 25 -8.67 -4.56 -5.49
C VAL A 25 -8.09 -3.68 -6.60
N GLU A 26 -8.92 -3.27 -7.57
CA GLU A 26 -8.57 -2.35 -8.66
C GLU A 26 -8.15 -0.95 -8.18
N SER A 27 -8.71 -0.46 -7.07
CA SER A 27 -8.33 0.84 -6.47
C SER A 27 -6.95 0.78 -5.82
N TYR A 28 -6.64 -0.34 -5.15
CA TYR A 28 -5.34 -0.60 -4.56
C TYR A 28 -4.25 -0.85 -5.61
N ILE A 29 -4.56 -1.58 -6.70
CA ILE A 29 -3.65 -1.75 -7.84
C ILE A 29 -3.34 -0.40 -8.52
N ARG A 30 -4.32 0.52 -8.59
CA ARG A 30 -4.07 1.88 -9.10
C ARG A 30 -3.16 2.68 -8.18
N VAL A 31 -3.33 2.63 -6.86
CA VAL A 31 -2.37 3.23 -5.90
C VAL A 31 -0.97 2.63 -6.08
N ARG A 32 -0.85 1.30 -6.22
CA ARG A 32 0.43 0.59 -6.45
C ARG A 32 1.16 0.99 -7.73
N ARG A 33 0.44 1.29 -8.81
CA ARG A 33 1.03 1.76 -10.08
C ARG A 33 1.28 3.27 -10.12
N SER A 34 0.61 4.04 -9.26
CA SER A 34 0.62 5.51 -9.28
C SER A 34 1.51 6.14 -8.22
N THR A 35 2.02 5.38 -7.24
CA THR A 35 3.13 5.82 -6.40
C THR A 35 4.45 5.54 -7.11
N PRO A 36 5.11 6.54 -7.74
CA PRO A 36 6.48 6.36 -8.16
C PRO A 36 7.31 6.07 -6.91
N TRP A 37 7.90 4.88 -6.84
CA TRP A 37 8.85 4.53 -5.80
C TRP A 37 10.09 5.37 -6.05
N HIS A 38 10.16 6.50 -5.36
CA HIS A 38 11.15 7.53 -5.64
C HIS A 38 12.57 6.97 -5.52
N ALA A 39 12.85 6.11 -4.54
CA ALA A 39 14.20 5.56 -4.36
C ALA A 39 14.75 4.84 -5.60
N GLU A 40 13.90 4.30 -6.49
CA GLU A 40 14.36 3.58 -7.70
C GLU A 40 14.67 4.50 -8.88
N SER A 41 14.35 5.79 -8.80
CA SER A 41 14.69 6.78 -9.83
C SER A 41 16.20 7.05 -9.85
N SER A 42 16.73 7.43 -11.02
CA SER A 42 18.13 7.83 -11.20
C SER A 42 18.53 8.98 -10.26
N VAL A 43 17.61 9.88 -9.95
CA VAL A 43 17.79 11.00 -9.01
C VAL A 43 18.14 10.51 -7.60
N TYR A 44 17.61 9.35 -7.22
CA TYR A 44 17.67 8.81 -5.87
C TYR A 44 18.62 7.64 -5.71
N SER A 45 18.94 6.92 -6.79
CA SER A 45 20.00 5.90 -6.79
C SER A 45 19.87 4.86 -5.67
N GLY A 46 18.64 4.46 -5.33
CA GLY A 46 18.35 3.51 -4.25
C GLY A 46 18.33 4.12 -2.84
N LYS A 47 18.43 5.45 -2.71
CA LYS A 47 18.34 6.17 -1.43
C LYS A 47 16.91 6.46 -1.02
N CYS A 48 16.66 6.36 0.28
CA CYS A 48 15.36 6.51 0.91
C CYS A 48 15.44 7.31 2.21
N GLY A 49 14.29 7.73 2.72
CA GLY A 49 14.20 8.49 3.98
C GLY A 49 14.64 9.95 3.85
N GLU A 50 14.64 10.66 4.99
CA GLU A 50 14.88 12.11 5.07
C GLU A 50 16.27 12.54 4.55
N ALA A 51 17.22 11.62 4.49
CA ALA A 51 18.56 11.86 3.92
C ALA A 51 18.54 11.97 2.38
N SER A 52 17.45 11.57 1.74
CA SER A 52 17.27 11.63 0.29
C SER A 52 16.65 12.97 -0.13
N PRO A 53 17.00 13.56 -1.30
CA PRO A 53 16.37 14.77 -1.80
C PRO A 53 14.83 14.69 -1.79
N LYS A 54 14.13 15.79 -1.54
CA LYS A 54 12.66 15.78 -1.64
C LYS A 54 12.25 16.15 -3.05
N ILE A 55 11.43 15.32 -3.70
CA ILE A 55 10.75 15.66 -4.96
C ILE A 55 9.30 15.93 -4.60
N ASP A 56 8.80 17.10 -4.98
CA ASP A 56 7.45 17.58 -4.66
C ASP A 56 7.11 17.51 -3.16
N GLY A 57 8.10 17.79 -2.31
CA GLY A 57 7.96 17.73 -0.85
C GLY A 57 7.84 16.32 -0.28
N LYS A 58 7.90 15.27 -1.12
CA LYS A 58 7.84 13.88 -0.71
C LYS A 58 9.23 13.32 -0.50
N VAL A 59 9.33 12.50 0.54
CA VAL A 59 10.55 11.76 0.88
C VAL A 59 10.65 10.53 -0.03
N ALA A 60 11.88 10.14 -0.38
CA ALA A 60 12.07 8.94 -1.18
C ALA A 60 11.71 7.67 -0.39
N GLU A 61 10.79 6.88 -0.92
CA GLU A 61 10.35 5.60 -0.35
C GLU A 61 10.84 4.42 -1.20
N CYS A 62 11.08 3.28 -0.56
CA CYS A 62 11.43 2.02 -1.23
C CYS A 62 10.17 1.33 -1.76
N ASN A 63 10.31 0.51 -2.80
CA ASN A 63 9.19 -0.22 -3.39
C ASN A 63 8.78 -1.41 -2.51
N PRO A 64 7.62 -1.40 -1.84
CA PRO A 64 7.16 -2.50 -0.99
C PRO A 64 6.83 -3.78 -1.76
N ASN A 65 6.65 -3.67 -3.08
CA ASN A 65 6.42 -4.84 -3.95
C ASN A 65 7.73 -5.39 -4.54
N ASP A 66 8.86 -4.68 -4.39
CA ASP A 66 10.15 -5.22 -4.81
C ASP A 66 10.65 -6.19 -3.73
N PRO A 67 10.80 -7.50 -4.04
CA PRO A 67 11.23 -8.48 -3.05
C PRO A 67 12.69 -8.31 -2.60
N ARG A 68 13.52 -7.57 -3.34
CA ARG A 68 14.95 -7.38 -3.07
C ARG A 68 15.27 -6.11 -2.29
N LYS A 69 14.40 -5.10 -2.36
CA LYS A 69 14.61 -3.79 -1.75
C LYS A 69 13.33 -3.14 -1.19
N PRO A 70 12.53 -3.83 -0.38
CA PRO A 70 11.30 -3.27 0.17
C PRO A 70 11.48 -2.41 1.43
N CYS A 71 12.64 -2.44 2.07
CA CYS A 71 12.89 -1.77 3.34
C CYS A 71 13.92 -0.67 3.20
N CYS A 72 13.78 0.41 3.97
CA CYS A 72 14.76 1.46 4.09
C CYS A 72 15.57 1.29 5.38
N SER A 73 16.88 1.18 5.24
CA SER A 73 17.80 1.13 6.39
C SER A 73 17.91 2.48 7.09
N LYS A 74 18.48 2.47 8.30
CA LYS A 74 18.85 3.71 9.02
C LYS A 74 19.83 4.60 8.24
N GLU A 75 20.62 4.01 7.33
CA GLU A 75 21.56 4.73 6.47
C GLU A 75 20.89 5.36 5.25
N GLY A 76 19.57 5.20 5.10
CA GLY A 76 18.80 5.73 3.99
C GLY A 76 19.02 4.98 2.69
N ILE A 77 19.22 3.66 2.73
CA ILE A 77 19.39 2.80 1.55
C ILE A 77 18.32 1.71 1.53
N CYS A 78 17.80 1.40 0.33
CA CYS A 78 16.83 0.33 0.17
C CYS A 78 17.48 -1.07 0.13
N GLY A 79 16.88 -2.04 0.84
CA GLY A 79 17.32 -3.45 0.90
C GLY A 79 16.26 -4.35 1.52
N HIS A 80 16.56 -5.64 1.72
CA HIS A 80 15.58 -6.65 2.20
C HIS A 80 16.02 -7.49 3.40
N THR A 81 17.29 -7.43 3.80
CA THR A 81 17.81 -8.23 4.92
C THR A 81 17.38 -7.63 6.25
N ASP A 82 17.60 -8.35 7.36
CA ASP A 82 17.23 -7.88 8.70
C ASP A 82 17.91 -6.56 9.08
N GLU A 83 19.10 -6.29 8.56
CA GLU A 83 19.80 -5.00 8.74
C GLU A 83 19.04 -3.82 8.12
N PHE A 84 18.20 -4.06 7.12
CA PHE A 84 17.38 -3.07 6.43
C PHE A 84 15.95 -3.02 6.94
N CYS A 85 15.39 -4.14 7.41
CA CYS A 85 13.98 -4.24 7.78
C CYS A 85 13.73 -4.28 9.29
N SER A 86 14.68 -4.81 10.07
CA SER A 86 14.53 -5.16 11.49
C SER A 86 15.43 -4.33 12.41
N CYS A 87 16.11 -3.31 11.88
CA CYS A 87 16.97 -2.43 12.66
C CYS A 87 16.20 -1.31 13.39
N LYS A 88 16.80 -0.74 14.44
CA LYS A 88 16.27 0.46 15.09
C LYS A 88 16.30 1.66 14.14
N GLY A 89 15.12 2.20 13.80
CA GLY A 89 14.99 3.32 12.86
C GLY A 89 14.87 2.91 11.39
N CYS A 90 14.87 1.61 11.09
CA CYS A 90 14.53 1.11 9.75
C CYS A 90 13.02 1.22 9.47
N VAL A 91 12.65 1.32 8.20
CA VAL A 91 11.25 1.36 7.74
C VAL A 91 10.99 0.22 6.76
N ASP A 92 10.09 -0.70 7.12
CA ASP A 92 9.63 -1.77 6.24
C ASP A 92 8.34 -1.35 5.53
N TYR A 93 8.44 -1.03 4.24
CA TYR A 93 7.28 -0.54 3.48
C TYR A 93 6.26 -1.64 3.15
N ARG A 94 6.61 -2.94 3.30
CA ARG A 94 5.64 -4.05 3.08
C ARG A 94 4.48 -3.98 4.06
N LYS A 95 4.73 -3.45 5.26
CA LYS A 95 3.73 -3.28 6.32
C LYS A 95 2.76 -2.13 6.04
N LYS A 96 3.11 -1.19 5.15
CA LYS A 96 2.27 -0.03 4.76
C LYS A 96 1.14 -0.42 3.80
N LEU A 97 1.16 -1.65 3.31
CA LEU A 97 0.23 -2.21 2.34
C LEU A 97 -0.93 -2.99 2.98
N MET A 98 -0.97 -3.05 4.32
CA MET A 98 -2.04 -3.60 5.17
C MET A 98 -2.79 -2.45 5.85
#